data_AF-A0A9P5ND58-F1
#
_entry.id   AF-A0A9P5ND58-F1
#
_cell.length_a   1.000
_cell.length_b   1.000
_cell.length_c   1.000
_cell.angle_alpha   90.00
_cell.angle_beta   90.00
_cell.angle_gamma   90.00
#
_symmetry.space_group_name_H-M   'P 1'
#
loop_
_entity.id
_entity.type
_entity.pdbx_description
1 polymer ?
#
loop_
_entity_poly.entity_id
_entity_poly.type
_entity_poly.pdbx_seq_one_letter_code
_entity_poly.pdbx_strand_id
1 'polypeptide(L)'
;MTLQYHEDDESGAEGSDEKEDEDEASGMGDQSSDSNDSDDSNGESNINGTKDKPRNPFESEEAFEKMMKKIVGKVIFEYQTCKKSRTQCGNEERAARKEKAKKEKIEENKQTWNQFCGPGPNPESIQINMQSKISTSWNQEVAKILLQEVLKKINNNEWNFCPECSKAYFFELIECKMDHVKSYWTNAQPKYKEDGEKETIEETETHLITKKDEREKIAQADARCYSMSRTDLIHKLYSSLQQRYERRLKTLDRTIELKIEENVPDLDAWKWSQKLVKTLSLDGISSDESDIDDDGMVILHPRKMPWHPDVKLVMKVVDKQSLVDKDVFLQKWAKPGYRSKRLTRGLSRHNAPTGHPRALYSEEWLKKLSTKKRCKLMISKKEFHWMKLDN
;
A
#
# COMPACT_ATOMS: atom_id res chain seq x y z
N MET A 1 54.79 18.10 -6.50
CA MET A 1 53.70 19.03 -6.13
C MET A 1 53.10 18.49 -4.85
N THR A 2 53.57 18.99 -3.72
CA THR A 2 53.31 18.46 -2.38
C THR A 2 52.39 19.46 -1.69
N LEU A 3 51.15 19.07 -1.43
CA LEU A 3 50.16 19.89 -0.73
C LEU A 3 50.29 19.64 0.77
N GLN A 4 50.79 20.63 1.50
CA GLN A 4 50.69 20.72 2.96
C GLN A 4 49.31 21.30 3.31
N TYR A 5 48.57 20.59 4.15
CA TYR A 5 47.37 21.12 4.80
C TYR A 5 47.78 21.80 6.10
N HIS A 6 47.40 23.07 6.25
CA HIS A 6 47.39 23.80 7.50
C HIS A 6 46.14 23.40 8.28
N GLU A 7 46.33 22.96 9.52
CA GLU A 7 45.29 22.89 10.55
C GLU A 7 45.26 24.25 11.24
N ASP A 8 44.13 24.96 11.14
CA ASP A 8 43.85 26.12 11.98
C ASP A 8 42.80 25.72 13.01
N ASP A 9 43.25 25.74 14.26
CA ASP A 9 42.47 25.75 15.49
C ASP A 9 41.64 27.04 15.58
N GLU A 10 40.31 26.92 15.74
CA GLU A 10 39.51 28.01 16.32
C GLU A 10 38.76 27.52 17.56
N SER A 11 39.29 27.97 18.68
CA SER A 11 38.73 27.99 20.01
C SER A 11 37.58 28.99 20.16
N GLY A 12 36.55 28.59 20.91
CA GLY A 12 35.95 29.45 21.94
C GLY A 12 34.72 30.27 21.54
N ALA A 13 33.61 30.02 22.24
CA ALA A 13 32.84 31.06 22.92
C ALA A 13 31.81 30.42 23.86
N GLU A 14 32.04 30.61 25.15
CA GLU A 14 31.07 30.48 26.24
C GLU A 14 30.01 31.58 26.15
N GLY A 15 28.83 31.33 26.71
CA GLY A 15 27.83 32.33 27.05
C GLY A 15 26.41 31.78 26.94
N SER A 16 25.48 31.99 27.86
CA SER A 16 25.46 32.55 29.21
C SER A 16 24.05 32.29 29.72
N ASP A 17 23.91 32.13 31.03
CA ASP A 17 22.66 32.11 31.79
C ASP A 17 21.73 33.27 31.42
N GLU A 18 20.41 33.02 31.43
CA GLU A 18 19.44 33.98 31.96
C GLU A 18 18.16 33.25 32.39
N LYS A 19 17.89 33.35 33.70
CA LYS A 19 16.61 33.07 34.36
C LYS A 19 15.74 34.32 34.22
N GLU A 20 14.43 34.16 34.00
CA GLU A 20 13.44 35.06 34.59
C GLU A 20 12.19 34.24 34.96
N ASP A 21 11.91 34.23 36.26
CA ASP A 21 10.60 33.99 36.87
C ASP A 21 9.72 35.22 36.61
N GLU A 22 8.42 35.09 36.33
CA GLU A 22 7.42 36.07 36.81
C GLU A 22 6.01 35.43 36.96
N ASP A 23 5.36 35.89 38.01
CA ASP A 23 4.13 35.47 38.66
C ASP A 23 2.84 36.08 38.05
N GLU A 24 1.70 35.77 38.71
CA GLU A 24 0.45 36.55 38.78
C GLU A 24 -0.54 36.42 37.60
N ALA A 25 -1.87 36.49 37.76
CA ALA A 25 -2.80 36.42 38.89
C ALA A 25 -4.23 36.30 38.31
N SER A 26 -5.15 35.80 39.13
CA SER A 26 -6.60 36.08 39.24
C SER A 26 -7.39 36.69 38.08
N GLY A 27 -8.55 36.08 37.78
CA GLY A 27 -9.66 36.74 37.11
C GLY A 27 -11.00 36.06 37.41
N MET A 28 -11.71 36.55 38.42
CA MET A 28 -13.13 36.26 38.66
C MET A 28 -14.00 36.94 37.59
N GLY A 29 -15.10 36.30 37.21
CA GLY A 29 -16.13 36.87 36.33
C GLY A 29 -17.47 36.18 36.52
N ASP A 30 -18.24 36.72 37.46
CA ASP A 30 -19.69 36.52 37.65
C ASP A 30 -20.47 37.38 36.65
N GLN A 31 -21.64 36.92 36.17
CA GLN A 31 -22.82 37.67 35.66
C GLN A 31 -23.74 36.71 34.86
N SER A 32 -24.86 36.25 35.42
CA SER A 32 -26.22 36.85 35.42
C SER A 32 -26.97 36.91 34.08
N SER A 33 -28.28 36.59 34.17
CA SER A 33 -29.41 37.04 33.32
C SER A 33 -29.57 36.32 31.96
N ASP A 34 -30.77 36.02 31.42
CA ASP A 34 -32.15 36.28 31.81
C ASP A 34 -33.09 35.28 31.08
N SER A 35 -34.28 35.17 31.64
CA SER A 35 -35.55 34.64 31.13
C SER A 35 -35.86 34.83 29.64
N ASN A 36 -36.61 33.89 29.05
CA ASN A 36 -37.81 34.21 28.26
C ASN A 36 -38.76 33.02 28.12
N ASP A 37 -39.96 33.21 28.66
CA ASP A 37 -41.21 32.53 28.37
C ASP A 37 -41.64 32.77 26.91
N SER A 38 -42.31 31.80 26.28
CA SER A 38 -43.45 32.07 25.38
C SER A 38 -44.30 30.80 25.18
N ASP A 39 -45.54 30.88 25.66
CA ASP A 39 -46.70 30.09 25.28
C ASP A 39 -47.01 30.17 23.77
N ASP A 40 -47.63 29.14 23.18
CA ASP A 40 -48.94 29.28 22.50
C ASP A 40 -49.53 27.95 21.95
N SER A 41 -50.63 27.53 22.59
CA SER A 41 -51.99 27.39 22.02
C SER A 41 -52.32 26.55 20.76
N ASN A 42 -53.07 25.46 21.02
CA ASN A 42 -54.36 25.02 20.45
C ASN A 42 -54.65 24.90 18.93
N GLY A 43 -55.39 23.84 18.56
CA GLY A 43 -56.38 23.91 17.49
C GLY A 43 -56.81 22.60 16.82
N GLU A 44 -57.77 21.88 17.40
CA GLU A 44 -58.62 20.93 16.67
C GLU A 44 -59.60 21.68 15.75
N SER A 45 -59.91 21.16 14.56
CA SER A 45 -61.31 21.10 14.07
C SER A 45 -61.47 20.22 12.84
N ASN A 46 -62.64 19.60 12.83
CA ASN A 46 -63.12 18.51 11.99
C ASN A 46 -64.18 19.08 11.03
N ILE A 47 -64.11 18.83 9.71
CA ILE A 47 -65.21 19.15 8.79
C ILE A 47 -65.35 18.07 7.71
N ASN A 48 -66.53 17.43 7.71
CA ASN A 48 -67.04 16.52 6.69
C ASN A 48 -67.46 17.26 5.41
N GLY A 49 -67.28 16.62 4.25
CA GLY A 49 -67.85 17.08 2.98
C GLY A 49 -67.74 16.05 1.85
N THR A 50 -68.77 15.21 1.72
CA THR A 50 -69.03 14.32 0.57
C THR A 50 -69.32 15.10 -0.71
N LYS A 51 -68.75 14.68 -1.86
CA LYS A 51 -69.30 14.88 -3.22
C LYS A 51 -68.74 13.86 -4.22
N ASP A 52 -69.66 13.21 -4.93
CA ASP A 52 -69.45 12.20 -5.97
C ASP A 52 -68.78 12.72 -7.26
N LYS A 53 -67.93 11.86 -7.86
CA LYS A 53 -67.68 11.60 -9.32
C LYS A 53 -66.27 10.99 -9.53
N PRO A 54 -65.94 10.39 -10.69
CA PRO A 54 -66.63 9.40 -11.51
C PRO A 54 -65.87 8.05 -11.49
N ARG A 55 -66.56 6.96 -11.85
CA ARG A 55 -66.01 5.59 -11.98
C ARG A 55 -64.93 5.55 -13.07
N ASN A 56 -63.66 5.44 -12.68
CA ASN A 56 -62.52 5.27 -13.59
C ASN A 56 -62.41 3.77 -13.96
N PRO A 57 -62.32 3.37 -15.26
CA PRO A 57 -62.32 1.98 -15.69
C PRO A 57 -61.06 1.17 -15.34
N PHE A 58 -60.08 1.76 -14.67
CA PHE A 58 -58.91 1.06 -14.16
C PHE A 58 -59.21 0.48 -12.78
N GLU A 59 -60.00 -0.59 -12.77
CA GLU A 59 -60.30 -1.35 -11.56
C GLU A 59 -59.01 -1.87 -10.92
N SER A 60 -58.78 -1.36 -9.71
CA SER A 60 -57.69 -1.64 -8.78
C SER A 60 -56.29 -1.26 -9.28
N GLU A 61 -55.68 -0.30 -8.57
CA GLU A 61 -54.24 -0.04 -8.57
C GLU A 61 -53.44 -1.35 -8.44
N GLU A 62 -53.99 -2.32 -7.72
CA GLU A 62 -53.47 -3.69 -7.58
C GLU A 62 -53.39 -4.46 -8.91
N ALA A 63 -54.36 -4.32 -9.83
CA ALA A 63 -54.30 -4.96 -11.14
C ALA A 63 -53.23 -4.33 -12.04
N PHE A 64 -53.08 -3.00 -11.99
CA PHE A 64 -52.02 -2.29 -12.71
C PHE A 64 -50.63 -2.67 -12.16
N GLU A 65 -50.48 -2.71 -10.84
CA GLU A 65 -49.23 -3.09 -10.19
C GLU A 65 -48.86 -4.56 -10.51
N LYS A 66 -49.84 -5.46 -10.56
CA LYS A 66 -49.67 -6.87 -10.95
C LYS A 66 -49.28 -7.01 -12.43
N MET A 67 -49.85 -6.20 -13.30
CA MET A 67 -49.48 -6.14 -14.72
C MET A 67 -48.04 -5.63 -14.91
N MET A 68 -47.67 -4.55 -14.21
CA MET A 68 -46.32 -3.98 -14.26
C MET A 68 -45.27 -4.94 -13.69
N LYS A 69 -45.53 -5.60 -12.55
CA LYS A 69 -44.64 -6.64 -12.00
C LYS A 69 -44.42 -7.79 -12.99
N LYS A 70 -45.46 -8.20 -13.74
CA LYS A 70 -45.36 -9.25 -14.76
C LYS A 70 -44.53 -8.81 -15.98
N ILE A 71 -44.71 -7.57 -16.45
CA ILE A 71 -43.94 -7.01 -17.58
C ILE A 71 -42.47 -6.84 -17.19
N VAL A 72 -42.20 -6.21 -16.04
CA VAL A 72 -40.83 -6.00 -15.53
C VAL A 72 -40.13 -7.33 -15.26
N GLY A 73 -40.82 -8.31 -14.67
CA GLY A 73 -40.29 -9.66 -14.47
C GLY A 73 -39.89 -10.35 -15.78
N LYS A 74 -40.71 -10.21 -16.83
CA LYS A 74 -40.42 -10.78 -18.15
C LYS A 74 -39.22 -10.10 -18.82
N VAL A 75 -39.13 -8.77 -18.76
CA VAL A 75 -37.99 -8.01 -19.30
C VAL A 75 -36.69 -8.34 -18.58
N ILE A 76 -36.71 -8.46 -17.25
CA ILE A 76 -35.54 -8.85 -16.45
C ILE A 76 -35.10 -10.28 -16.81
N PHE A 77 -36.05 -11.21 -16.95
CA PHE A 77 -35.75 -12.59 -17.34
C PHE A 77 -35.10 -12.66 -18.72
N GLU A 78 -35.70 -12.01 -19.73
CA GLU A 78 -35.19 -11.97 -21.10
C GLU A 78 -33.80 -11.33 -21.17
N TYR A 79 -33.59 -10.23 -20.44
CA TYR A 79 -32.29 -9.58 -20.31
C TYR A 79 -31.23 -10.50 -19.67
N GLN A 80 -31.58 -11.21 -18.60
CA GLN A 80 -30.67 -12.15 -17.93
C GLN A 80 -30.33 -13.35 -18.82
N THR A 81 -31.30 -13.90 -19.57
CA THR A 81 -31.04 -14.98 -20.53
C THR A 81 -30.16 -14.53 -21.69
N CYS A 82 -30.37 -13.31 -22.22
CA CYS A 82 -29.55 -12.73 -23.28
C CYS A 82 -28.12 -12.42 -22.80
N LYS A 83 -27.97 -11.95 -21.55
CA LYS A 83 -26.65 -11.72 -20.94
C LYS A 83 -25.87 -13.01 -20.73
N LYS A 84 -26.54 -14.10 -20.32
CA LYS A 84 -25.94 -15.43 -20.15
C LYS A 84 -25.52 -16.05 -21.50
N SER A 85 -26.36 -15.97 -22.53
CA SER A 85 -26.00 -16.49 -23.87
C SER A 85 -24.84 -15.71 -24.51
N ARG A 86 -24.81 -14.38 -24.34
CA ARG A 86 -23.72 -13.54 -24.88
C ARG A 86 -22.39 -13.75 -24.17
N THR A 87 -22.39 -14.00 -22.86
CA THR A 87 -21.17 -14.34 -22.12
C THR A 87 -20.67 -15.75 -22.44
N GLN A 88 -21.58 -16.71 -22.66
CA GLN A 88 -21.20 -18.06 -23.04
C GLN A 88 -20.59 -18.13 -24.46
N CYS A 89 -21.22 -17.50 -25.45
CA CYS A 89 -20.71 -17.45 -26.83
C CYS A 89 -19.34 -16.76 -26.93
N GLY A 90 -19.14 -15.64 -26.21
CA GLY A 90 -17.85 -14.94 -26.20
C GLY A 90 -16.73 -15.71 -25.50
N ASN A 91 -17.06 -16.56 -24.52
CA ASN A 91 -16.07 -17.38 -23.82
C ASN A 91 -15.62 -18.59 -24.65
N GLU A 92 -16.54 -19.24 -25.36
CA GLU A 92 -16.24 -20.37 -26.25
C GLU A 92 -15.37 -19.93 -27.43
N GLU A 93 -15.69 -18.79 -28.05
CA GLU A 93 -14.89 -18.25 -29.16
C GLU A 93 -13.48 -17.81 -28.70
N ARG A 94 -13.37 -17.18 -27.51
CA ARG A 94 -12.06 -16.87 -26.90
C ARG A 94 -11.27 -18.12 -26.56
N ALA A 95 -11.91 -19.19 -26.08
CA ALA A 95 -11.25 -20.46 -25.80
C ALA A 95 -10.72 -21.12 -27.08
N ALA A 96 -11.53 -21.17 -28.14
CA ALA A 96 -11.15 -21.72 -29.44
C ALA A 96 -9.98 -20.94 -30.07
N ARG A 97 -9.99 -19.59 -30.01
CA ARG A 97 -8.86 -18.76 -30.47
C ARG A 97 -7.59 -19.03 -29.66
N LYS A 98 -7.69 -19.16 -28.33
CA LYS A 98 -6.53 -19.53 -27.48
C LYS A 98 -5.98 -20.91 -27.81
N GLU A 99 -6.84 -21.88 -28.08
CA GLU A 99 -6.42 -23.24 -28.43
C GLU A 99 -5.76 -23.28 -29.82
N LYS A 100 -6.30 -22.56 -30.80
CA LYS A 100 -5.70 -22.41 -32.14
C LYS A 100 -4.33 -21.75 -32.05
N ALA A 101 -4.21 -20.63 -31.34
CA ALA A 101 -2.92 -19.94 -31.13
C ALA A 101 -1.91 -20.83 -30.39
N LYS A 102 -2.37 -21.66 -29.45
CA LYS A 102 -1.51 -22.64 -28.76
C LYS A 102 -0.99 -23.72 -29.72
N LYS A 103 -1.84 -24.23 -30.62
CA LYS A 103 -1.47 -25.22 -31.64
C LYS A 103 -0.49 -24.64 -32.65
N GLU A 104 -0.74 -23.44 -33.16
CA GLU A 104 0.18 -22.73 -34.07
C GLU A 104 1.55 -22.50 -33.41
N LYS A 105 1.57 -22.04 -32.15
CA LYS A 105 2.81 -21.86 -31.40
C LYS A 105 3.57 -23.17 -31.12
N ILE A 106 2.85 -24.29 -30.94
CA ILE A 106 3.48 -25.61 -30.81
C ILE A 106 4.13 -26.02 -32.14
N GLU A 107 3.46 -25.76 -33.26
CA GLU A 107 3.98 -26.14 -34.58
C GLU A 107 5.16 -25.25 -35.02
N GLU A 108 5.11 -23.94 -34.77
CA GLU A 108 6.25 -23.03 -34.92
C GLU A 108 7.44 -23.45 -34.05
N ASN A 109 7.18 -23.86 -32.80
CA ASN A 109 8.22 -24.38 -31.92
C ASN A 109 8.84 -25.69 -32.44
N LYS A 110 8.07 -26.57 -33.09
CA LYS A 110 8.63 -27.78 -33.71
C LYS A 110 9.50 -27.47 -34.93
N GLN A 111 9.06 -26.52 -35.77
CA GLN A 111 9.82 -26.10 -36.95
C GLN A 111 11.15 -25.44 -36.57
N THR A 112 11.13 -24.56 -35.57
CA THR A 112 12.36 -23.98 -35.01
C THR A 112 13.23 -25.05 -34.36
N TRP A 113 12.66 -26.02 -33.64
CA TRP A 113 13.44 -27.12 -33.07
C TRP A 113 14.18 -27.94 -34.15
N ASN A 114 13.50 -28.28 -35.25
CA ASN A 114 14.12 -28.98 -36.37
C ASN A 114 15.22 -28.16 -37.06
N GLN A 115 15.13 -26.82 -37.04
CA GLN A 115 16.16 -25.92 -37.55
C GLN A 115 17.42 -25.87 -36.65
N PHE A 116 17.28 -26.12 -35.34
CA PHE A 116 18.37 -26.09 -34.36
C PHE A 116 18.89 -27.47 -33.93
N CYS A 117 18.31 -28.57 -34.42
CA CYS A 117 18.79 -29.94 -34.23
C CYS A 117 19.92 -30.35 -35.21
N GLY A 118 20.62 -29.38 -35.77
CA GLY A 118 21.81 -29.57 -36.62
C GLY A 118 23.11 -29.78 -35.81
N PRO A 119 24.30 -29.63 -36.44
CA PRO A 119 25.63 -29.91 -35.87
C PRO A 119 26.08 -29.01 -34.68
N GLY A 120 25.15 -28.47 -33.87
CA GLY A 120 25.44 -27.54 -32.79
C GLY A 120 25.71 -26.10 -33.29
N PRO A 121 25.83 -25.13 -32.37
CA PRO A 121 26.15 -23.74 -32.72
C PRO A 121 27.56 -23.63 -33.29
N ASN A 122 27.73 -22.85 -34.36
CA ASN A 122 29.04 -22.58 -34.96
C ASN A 122 29.85 -21.63 -34.06
N PRO A 123 31.06 -22.00 -33.60
CA PRO A 123 31.91 -21.13 -32.80
C PRO A 123 32.29 -19.80 -33.49
N GLU A 124 32.40 -19.80 -34.82
CA GLU A 124 32.76 -18.60 -35.60
C GLU A 124 31.56 -17.66 -35.82
N SER A 125 30.34 -18.18 -35.66
CA SER A 125 29.10 -17.44 -35.88
C SER A 125 28.06 -17.82 -34.82
N ILE A 126 28.28 -17.30 -33.61
CA ILE A 126 27.44 -17.60 -32.46
C ILE A 126 26.06 -16.94 -32.62
N GLN A 127 25.01 -17.76 -32.63
CA GLN A 127 23.63 -17.30 -32.66
C GLN A 127 22.88 -17.76 -31.41
N ILE A 128 22.36 -16.82 -30.63
CA ILE A 128 21.52 -17.12 -29.47
C ILE A 128 20.09 -17.34 -29.94
N ASN A 129 19.48 -18.46 -29.57
CA ASN A 129 18.07 -18.70 -29.82
C ASN A 129 17.22 -17.88 -28.84
N MET A 130 16.80 -16.69 -29.28
CA MET A 130 16.03 -15.73 -28.47
C MET A 130 14.59 -16.16 -28.20
N GLN A 131 14.04 -17.09 -28.99
CA GLN A 131 12.65 -17.57 -28.82
C GLN A 131 12.54 -18.67 -27.75
N SER A 132 13.61 -19.40 -27.51
CA SER A 132 13.66 -20.54 -26.59
C SER A 132 14.21 -20.18 -25.20
N LYS A 133 14.05 -21.05 -24.19
CA LYS A 133 14.63 -20.83 -22.85
C LYS A 133 16.17 -20.83 -22.92
N ILE A 134 16.84 -20.10 -22.01
CA ILE A 134 18.32 -20.14 -21.91
C ILE A 134 18.81 -21.54 -21.50
N SER A 135 17.99 -22.28 -20.77
CA SER A 135 18.25 -23.68 -20.39
C SER A 135 18.09 -24.69 -21.53
N THR A 136 17.86 -24.26 -22.78
CA THR A 136 17.80 -25.18 -23.92
C THR A 136 19.19 -25.66 -24.30
N SER A 137 19.29 -26.90 -24.81
CA SER A 137 20.56 -27.49 -25.23
C SER A 137 21.36 -26.57 -26.15
N TRP A 138 20.71 -25.95 -27.15
CA TRP A 138 21.35 -24.98 -28.05
C TRP A 138 21.99 -23.81 -27.32
N ASN A 139 21.23 -23.10 -26.48
CA ASN A 139 21.73 -21.93 -25.75
C ASN A 139 22.78 -22.31 -24.70
N GLN A 140 22.69 -23.51 -24.13
CA GLN A 140 23.71 -24.06 -23.23
C GLN A 140 25.02 -24.33 -23.97
N GLU A 141 24.98 -24.88 -25.18
CA GLU A 141 26.18 -25.05 -26.02
C GLU A 141 26.78 -23.68 -26.42
N VAL A 142 25.93 -22.70 -26.76
CA VAL A 142 26.40 -21.32 -26.97
C VAL A 142 27.11 -20.77 -25.73
N ALA A 143 26.54 -20.94 -24.54
CA ALA A 143 27.16 -20.50 -23.28
C ALA A 143 28.51 -21.20 -23.04
N LYS A 144 28.65 -22.48 -23.39
CA LYS A 144 29.92 -23.22 -23.31
C LYS A 144 30.97 -22.69 -24.27
N ILE A 145 30.59 -22.37 -25.52
CA ILE A 145 31.51 -21.75 -26.49
C ILE A 145 32.00 -20.39 -25.96
N LEU A 146 31.08 -19.55 -25.45
CA LEU A 146 31.44 -18.27 -24.86
C LEU A 146 32.36 -18.43 -23.65
N LEU A 147 32.12 -19.44 -22.80
CA LEU A 147 32.98 -19.76 -21.67
C LEU A 147 34.40 -20.13 -22.14
N GLN A 148 34.53 -20.95 -23.19
CA GLN A 148 35.83 -21.31 -23.75
C GLN A 148 36.60 -20.09 -24.25
N GLU A 149 35.92 -19.16 -24.94
CA GLU A 149 36.53 -17.91 -25.40
C GLU A 149 36.96 -17.00 -24.24
N VAL A 150 36.14 -16.87 -23.20
CA VAL A 150 36.52 -16.12 -21.98
C VAL A 150 37.77 -16.72 -21.33
N LEU A 151 37.80 -18.05 -21.15
CA LEU A 151 38.95 -18.74 -20.56
C LEU A 151 40.20 -18.62 -21.43
N LYS A 152 40.06 -18.64 -22.75
CA LYS A 152 41.17 -18.42 -23.70
C LYS A 152 41.77 -17.03 -23.54
N LYS A 153 40.94 -15.99 -23.43
CA LYS A 153 41.40 -14.60 -23.21
C LYS A 153 42.08 -14.40 -21.85
N ILE A 154 41.57 -15.05 -20.81
CA ILE A 154 42.20 -15.06 -19.48
C ILE A 154 43.58 -15.74 -19.56
N ASN A 155 43.67 -16.92 -20.17
CA ASN A 155 44.93 -17.66 -20.31
C ASN A 155 45.96 -16.95 -21.19
N ASN A 156 45.52 -16.17 -22.16
CA ASN A 156 46.37 -15.35 -23.02
C ASN A 156 46.84 -14.04 -22.35
N ASN A 157 46.49 -13.80 -21.08
CA ASN A 157 46.76 -12.54 -20.36
C ASN A 157 46.18 -11.29 -21.08
N GLU A 158 45.10 -11.45 -21.86
CA GLU A 158 44.39 -10.31 -22.44
C GLU A 158 43.54 -9.59 -21.38
N TRP A 159 43.04 -10.33 -20.38
CA TRP A 159 42.12 -9.86 -19.33
C TRP A 159 42.74 -9.94 -17.92
N ASN A 160 43.91 -9.32 -17.73
CA ASN A 160 44.69 -9.36 -16.48
C ASN A 160 43.99 -8.75 -15.25
N PHE A 161 42.89 -8.02 -15.44
CA PHE A 161 42.10 -7.43 -14.36
C PHE A 161 41.02 -8.39 -13.81
N CYS A 162 40.85 -9.56 -14.44
CA CYS A 162 39.82 -10.51 -14.02
C CYS A 162 40.32 -11.31 -12.80
N PRO A 163 39.61 -11.29 -11.66
CA PRO A 163 40.01 -12.06 -10.48
C PRO A 163 39.97 -13.57 -10.77
N GLU A 164 40.81 -14.33 -10.08
CA GLU A 164 40.81 -15.81 -10.15
C GLU A 164 39.46 -16.36 -9.67
N CYS A 165 38.58 -16.68 -10.62
CA CYS A 165 37.24 -17.19 -10.36
C CYS A 165 37.07 -18.60 -10.92
N SER A 166 36.12 -19.35 -10.36
CA SER A 166 35.80 -20.70 -10.85
C SER A 166 35.17 -20.66 -12.24
N LYS A 167 35.33 -21.73 -13.03
CA LYS A 167 34.64 -21.87 -14.33
C LYS A 167 33.12 -21.78 -14.19
N ALA A 168 32.58 -22.32 -13.09
CA ALA A 168 31.15 -22.27 -12.79
C ALA A 168 30.66 -20.82 -12.63
N TYR A 169 31.42 -19.98 -11.94
CA TYR A 169 31.11 -18.56 -11.78
C TYR A 169 31.00 -17.84 -13.13
N PHE A 170 31.98 -18.04 -14.03
CA PHE A 170 31.93 -17.43 -15.36
C PHE A 170 30.76 -17.94 -16.20
N PHE A 171 30.44 -19.23 -16.09
CA PHE A 171 29.29 -19.81 -16.78
C PHE A 171 27.97 -19.19 -16.30
N GLU A 172 27.76 -19.07 -14.98
CA GLU A 172 26.59 -18.41 -14.40
C GLU A 172 26.49 -16.93 -14.84
N LEU A 173 27.63 -16.23 -14.90
CA LEU A 173 27.67 -14.85 -15.38
C LEU A 173 27.25 -14.75 -16.86
N ILE A 174 27.72 -15.66 -17.71
CA ILE A 174 27.33 -15.74 -19.12
C ILE A 174 25.83 -16.03 -19.25
N GLU A 175 25.30 -17.02 -18.52
CA GLU A 175 23.87 -17.32 -18.51
C GLU A 175 23.03 -16.13 -18.09
N CYS A 176 23.43 -15.43 -17.03
CA CYS A 176 22.78 -14.22 -16.54
C CYS A 176 22.77 -13.11 -17.61
N LYS A 177 23.89 -12.90 -18.31
CA LYS A 177 23.97 -11.93 -19.41
C LYS A 177 23.11 -12.34 -20.61
N MET A 178 23.10 -13.62 -20.98
CA MET A 178 22.25 -14.12 -22.07
C MET A 178 20.77 -13.95 -21.73
N ASP A 179 20.37 -14.23 -20.49
CA ASP A 179 18.99 -14.02 -20.03
C ASP A 179 18.61 -12.52 -20.05
N HIS A 180 19.54 -11.64 -19.67
CA HIS A 180 19.33 -10.19 -19.76
C HIS A 180 19.13 -9.72 -21.20
N VAL A 181 20.00 -10.12 -22.13
CA VAL A 181 19.89 -9.80 -23.56
C VAL A 181 18.56 -10.31 -24.11
N LYS A 182 18.18 -11.54 -23.77
CA LYS A 182 16.91 -12.11 -24.20
C LYS A 182 15.71 -11.35 -23.62
N SER A 183 15.77 -10.95 -22.36
CA SER A 183 14.72 -10.13 -21.73
C SER A 183 14.56 -8.80 -22.46
N TYR A 184 15.65 -8.13 -22.81
CA TYR A 184 15.60 -6.92 -23.65
C TYR A 184 14.99 -7.20 -25.03
N TRP A 185 15.48 -8.22 -25.73
CA TRP A 185 14.97 -8.61 -27.05
C TRP A 185 13.47 -8.92 -27.02
N THR A 186 13.02 -9.67 -26.01
CA THR A 186 11.61 -10.04 -25.82
C THR A 186 10.75 -8.82 -25.53
N ASN A 187 11.24 -7.88 -24.74
CA ASN A 187 10.55 -6.61 -24.45
C ASN A 187 10.48 -5.68 -25.66
N ALA A 188 11.42 -5.81 -26.60
CA ALA A 188 11.48 -5.07 -27.86
C ALA A 188 10.71 -5.74 -28.99
N GLN A 189 10.12 -6.92 -28.79
CA GLN A 189 9.22 -7.51 -29.78
C GLN A 189 7.85 -6.81 -29.74
N PRO A 190 7.25 -6.49 -30.90
CA PRO A 190 5.89 -5.95 -30.93
C PRO A 190 4.91 -6.94 -30.32
N LYS A 191 4.04 -6.47 -29.43
CA LYS A 191 3.02 -7.29 -28.79
C LYS A 191 1.68 -7.18 -29.52
N TYR A 192 0.74 -8.01 -29.12
CA TYR A 192 -0.64 -7.90 -29.61
C TYR A 192 -1.48 -7.09 -28.62
N LYS A 193 -2.23 -6.13 -29.15
CA LYS A 193 -3.20 -5.32 -28.40
C LYS A 193 -4.41 -6.16 -27.99
N GLU A 194 -5.29 -5.59 -27.15
CA GLU A 194 -6.54 -6.23 -26.75
C GLU A 194 -7.46 -6.56 -27.95
N ASP A 195 -7.39 -5.75 -29.00
CA ASP A 195 -8.13 -5.94 -30.25
C ASP A 195 -7.53 -7.03 -31.16
N GLY A 196 -6.36 -7.56 -30.80
CA GLY A 196 -5.64 -8.59 -31.56
C GLY A 196 -4.77 -8.04 -32.70
N GLU A 197 -4.71 -6.73 -32.89
CA GLU A 197 -3.74 -6.09 -33.79
C GLU A 197 -2.34 -6.10 -33.20
N LYS A 198 -1.31 -6.23 -34.05
CA LYS A 198 0.09 -6.16 -33.64
C LYS A 198 0.51 -4.70 -33.45
N GLU A 199 1.21 -4.41 -32.37
CA GLU A 199 1.77 -3.08 -32.08
C GLU A 199 2.62 -2.57 -33.26
N THR A 200 2.53 -1.27 -33.51
CA THR A 200 3.41 -0.60 -34.47
C THR A 200 4.82 -0.45 -33.88
N ILE A 201 5.79 -0.11 -34.73
CA ILE A 201 7.17 0.13 -34.29
C ILE A 201 7.21 1.30 -33.30
N GLU A 202 6.48 2.38 -33.58
CA GLU A 202 6.38 3.57 -32.71
C GLU A 202 5.79 3.22 -31.32
N GLU A 203 4.77 2.36 -31.28
CA GLU A 203 4.19 1.87 -30.03
C GLU A 203 5.17 0.99 -29.25
N THR A 204 5.94 0.16 -29.96
CA THR A 204 6.99 -0.67 -29.34
C THR A 204 8.09 0.21 -28.74
N GLU A 205 8.52 1.25 -29.45
CA GLU A 205 9.53 2.21 -28.99
C GLU A 205 9.05 3.00 -27.75
N THR A 206 7.83 3.52 -27.78
CA THR A 206 7.25 4.24 -26.62
C THR A 206 7.12 3.33 -25.39
N HIS A 207 6.75 2.06 -25.57
CA HIS A 207 6.74 1.07 -24.49
C HIS A 207 8.17 0.76 -23.96
N LEU A 208 9.21 0.76 -24.81
CA LEU A 208 10.59 0.59 -24.35
C LEU A 208 11.10 1.81 -23.57
N ILE A 209 10.75 3.02 -24.00
CA ILE A 209 11.11 4.27 -23.31
C ILE A 209 10.45 4.32 -21.93
N THR A 210 9.14 4.10 -21.87
CA THR A 210 8.39 4.09 -20.59
C THR A 210 8.96 3.06 -19.60
N LYS A 211 9.26 1.84 -20.05
CA LYS A 211 9.93 0.83 -19.21
C LYS A 211 11.32 1.22 -18.74
N LYS A 212 12.08 1.92 -19.58
CA LYS A 212 13.40 2.44 -19.20
C LYS A 212 13.24 3.49 -18.11
N ASP A 213 12.31 4.43 -18.28
CA ASP A 213 12.02 5.47 -17.30
C ASP A 213 11.53 4.89 -15.96
N GLU A 214 10.66 3.87 -16.00
CA GLU A 214 10.24 3.12 -14.80
C GLU A 214 11.44 2.48 -14.08
N ARG A 215 12.34 1.81 -14.82
CA ARG A 215 13.55 1.23 -14.23
C ARG A 215 14.47 2.28 -13.64
N GLU A 216 14.63 3.43 -14.29
CA GLU A 216 15.44 4.53 -13.76
C GLU A 216 14.82 5.14 -12.50
N LYS A 217 13.49 5.30 -12.45
CA LYS A 217 12.77 5.74 -11.23
C LYS A 217 12.95 4.75 -10.08
N ILE A 218 12.82 3.45 -10.35
CA ILE A 218 13.07 2.40 -9.36
C ILE A 218 14.53 2.45 -8.90
N ALA A 219 15.49 2.52 -9.82
CA ALA A 219 16.91 2.61 -9.47
C ALA A 219 17.24 3.88 -8.66
N GLN A 220 16.60 5.01 -8.95
CA GLN A 220 16.73 6.24 -8.17
C GLN A 220 16.06 6.15 -6.79
N ALA A 221 14.92 5.47 -6.69
CA ALA A 221 14.28 5.19 -5.40
C ALA A 221 15.15 4.25 -4.55
N ASP A 222 15.66 3.17 -5.16
CA ASP A 222 16.59 2.23 -4.56
C ASP A 222 17.87 2.96 -4.13
N ALA A 223 18.49 3.77 -4.99
CA ALA A 223 19.68 4.53 -4.63
C ALA A 223 19.43 5.46 -3.43
N ARG A 224 18.28 6.13 -3.37
CA ARG A 224 17.86 6.94 -2.20
C ARG A 224 17.67 6.10 -0.94
N CYS A 225 17.27 4.85 -1.09
CA CYS A 225 17.08 3.93 0.04
C CYS A 225 18.38 3.25 0.49
N TYR A 226 19.28 2.92 -0.44
CA TYR A 226 20.58 2.30 -0.15
C TYR A 226 21.63 3.33 0.30
N SER A 227 21.49 4.61 -0.07
CA SER A 227 22.35 5.67 0.46
C SER A 227 22.05 6.02 1.91
N MET A 228 20.87 5.65 2.42
CA MET A 228 20.55 5.77 3.84
C MET A 228 21.16 4.59 4.60
N SER A 229 21.98 4.88 5.60
CA SER A 229 22.42 3.83 6.52
C SER A 229 21.21 3.16 7.14
N ARG A 230 21.32 1.87 7.48
CA ARG A 230 20.29 1.14 8.24
C ARG A 230 19.88 1.89 9.51
N THR A 231 20.82 2.59 10.15
CA THR A 231 20.57 3.45 11.32
C THR A 231 19.66 4.62 10.99
N ASP A 232 19.88 5.27 9.84
CA ASP A 232 19.11 6.44 9.42
C ASP A 232 17.68 6.06 9.07
N LEU A 233 17.49 4.88 8.47
CA LEU A 233 16.16 4.34 8.21
C LEU A 233 15.40 4.09 9.52
N ILE A 234 16.06 3.47 10.50
CA ILE A 234 15.47 3.23 11.83
C ILE A 234 15.12 4.56 12.51
N HIS A 235 16.02 5.53 12.46
CA HIS A 235 15.81 6.86 13.04
C HIS A 235 14.64 7.60 12.37
N LYS A 236 14.56 7.56 11.03
CA LYS A 236 13.45 8.14 10.26
C LYS A 236 12.11 7.48 10.58
N LEU A 237 12.08 6.15 10.70
CA LEU A 237 10.88 5.41 11.09
C LEU A 237 10.43 5.79 12.51
N TYR A 238 11.36 5.86 13.46
CA TYR A 238 11.09 6.24 14.84
C TYR A 238 10.60 7.69 14.95
N SER A 239 11.27 8.63 14.29
CA SER A 239 10.85 10.04 14.22
C SER A 239 9.46 10.19 13.61
N SER A 240 9.15 9.44 12.55
CA SER A 240 7.82 9.42 11.94
C SER A 240 6.74 8.85 12.86
N LEU A 241 7.05 7.78 13.61
CA LEU A 241 6.16 7.26 14.66
C LEU A 241 5.92 8.32 15.74
N GLN A 242 6.98 8.99 16.18
CA GLN A 242 6.91 10.00 17.24
C GLN A 242 6.04 11.18 16.84
N GLN A 243 6.25 11.74 15.65
CA GLN A 243 5.42 12.82 15.13
C GLN A 243 3.94 12.44 15.01
N ARG A 244 3.64 11.19 14.63
CA ARG A 244 2.24 10.70 14.57
C ARG A 244 1.62 10.57 15.95
N TYR A 245 2.38 10.08 16.93
CA TYR A 245 1.94 9.99 18.32
C TYR A 245 1.63 11.37 18.88
N GLU A 246 2.59 12.29 18.78
CA GLU A 246 2.45 13.67 19.25
C GLU A 246 1.28 14.38 18.59
N ARG A 247 1.11 14.22 17.26
CA ARG A 247 -0.03 14.80 16.54
C ARG A 247 -1.37 14.30 17.06
N ARG A 248 -1.50 12.99 17.29
CA ARG A 248 -2.74 12.40 17.81
C ARG A 248 -3.04 12.89 19.22
N LEU A 249 -2.03 12.98 20.08
CA LEU A 249 -2.20 13.54 21.41
C LEU A 249 -2.64 15.00 21.33
N LYS A 250 -1.96 15.84 20.54
CA LYS A 250 -2.34 17.24 20.37
C LYS A 250 -3.74 17.42 19.82
N THR A 251 -4.15 16.57 18.86
CA THR A 251 -5.53 16.57 18.34
C THR A 251 -6.51 16.23 19.45
N LEU A 252 -6.26 15.16 20.21
CA LEU A 252 -7.11 14.73 21.32
C LEU A 252 -7.21 15.80 22.42
N ASP A 253 -6.10 16.41 22.81
CA ASP A 253 -6.05 17.47 23.81
C ASP A 253 -6.93 18.64 23.38
N ARG A 254 -6.77 19.10 22.13
CA ARG A 254 -7.57 20.21 21.58
C ARG A 254 -9.04 19.87 21.44
N THR A 255 -9.37 18.67 20.93
CA THR A 255 -10.77 18.24 20.81
C THR A 255 -11.43 18.16 22.20
N ILE A 256 -10.70 17.71 23.23
CA ILE A 256 -11.22 17.67 24.60
C ILE A 256 -11.49 19.09 25.12
N GLU A 257 -10.59 20.05 24.90
CA GLU A 257 -10.79 21.47 25.28
C GLU A 257 -12.08 22.03 24.65
N LEU A 258 -12.23 21.90 23.34
CA LEU A 258 -13.42 22.37 22.62
C LEU A 258 -14.71 21.70 23.12
N LYS A 259 -14.65 20.40 23.40
CA LYS A 259 -15.82 19.65 23.90
C LYS A 259 -16.21 20.01 25.33
N ILE A 260 -15.25 20.47 26.14
CA ILE A 260 -15.52 21.03 27.47
C ILE A 260 -16.24 22.37 27.32
N GLU A 261 -15.77 23.24 26.42
CA GLU A 261 -16.40 24.54 26.14
C GLU A 261 -17.83 24.39 25.60
N GLU A 262 -18.04 23.43 24.68
CA GLU A 262 -19.34 23.17 24.04
C GLU A 262 -20.31 22.32 24.91
N ASN A 263 -19.82 21.73 26.02
CA ASN A 263 -20.59 20.83 26.91
C ASN A 263 -21.31 19.67 26.18
N VAL A 264 -20.61 19.01 25.25
CA VAL A 264 -21.18 17.93 24.41
C VAL A 264 -21.09 16.58 25.14
N PRO A 265 -22.10 15.69 25.03
CA PRO A 265 -22.12 14.39 25.73
C PRO A 265 -21.01 13.41 25.33
N ASP A 266 -20.30 13.60 24.21
CA ASP A 266 -19.24 12.69 23.76
C ASP A 266 -17.86 12.94 24.42
N LEU A 267 -17.77 13.89 25.35
CA LEU A 267 -16.53 14.25 26.05
C LEU A 267 -15.82 13.06 26.69
N ASP A 268 -16.56 12.14 27.31
CA ASP A 268 -15.99 10.97 27.97
C ASP A 268 -15.32 9.99 26.99
N ALA A 269 -15.87 9.88 25.76
CA ALA A 269 -15.29 9.03 24.72
C ALA A 269 -13.94 9.60 24.22
N TRP A 270 -13.82 10.93 24.14
CA TRP A 270 -12.57 11.60 23.79
C TRP A 270 -11.52 11.47 24.89
N LYS A 271 -11.89 11.69 26.17
CA LYS A 271 -11.00 11.46 27.32
C LYS A 271 -10.53 10.01 27.39
N TRP A 272 -11.43 9.05 27.15
CA TRP A 272 -11.07 7.64 27.08
C TRP A 272 -10.11 7.35 25.93
N SER A 273 -10.33 7.93 24.74
CA SER A 273 -9.45 7.78 23.58
C SER A 273 -8.05 8.34 23.84
N GLN A 274 -7.95 9.48 24.52
CA GLN A 274 -6.67 10.07 24.94
C GLN A 274 -5.94 9.16 25.94
N LYS A 275 -6.67 8.61 26.92
CA LYS A 275 -6.12 7.62 27.87
C LYS A 275 -5.63 6.37 27.15
N LEU A 276 -6.38 5.88 26.16
CA LEU A 276 -5.99 4.74 25.32
C LEU A 276 -4.67 5.03 24.58
N VAL A 277 -4.59 6.16 23.87
CA VAL A 277 -3.39 6.56 23.10
C VAL A 277 -2.17 6.72 24.01
N LYS A 278 -2.32 7.38 25.17
CA LYS A 278 -1.23 7.51 26.17
C LYS A 278 -0.78 6.15 26.71
N THR A 279 -1.71 5.24 26.97
CA THR A 279 -1.40 3.90 27.50
C THR A 279 -0.72 3.01 26.44
N LEU A 280 -1.09 3.17 25.17
CA LEU A 280 -0.46 2.46 24.06
C LEU A 280 0.99 2.93 23.80
N SER A 281 1.38 4.10 24.29
CA SER A 281 2.69 4.70 24.04
C SER A 281 3.05 4.79 22.55
N LEU A 282 4.30 5.16 22.28
CA LEU A 282 4.82 5.26 20.92
C LEU A 282 4.80 3.91 20.19
N ASP A 283 5.06 2.82 20.92
CA ASP A 283 5.20 1.46 20.37
C ASP A 283 3.86 0.79 20.04
N GLY A 284 2.78 1.19 20.72
CA GLY A 284 1.43 0.67 20.50
C GLY A 284 0.69 1.35 19.35
N ILE A 285 1.24 2.43 18.82
CA ILE A 285 0.67 3.10 17.66
C ILE A 285 1.01 2.33 16.39
N SER A 286 -0.05 1.99 15.64
CA SER A 286 0.03 1.25 14.37
C SER A 286 1.24 1.66 13.53
N SER A 287 2.17 0.73 13.37
CA SER A 287 3.25 0.83 12.40
C SER A 287 2.67 0.74 11.00
N ASP A 288 2.50 1.89 10.36
CA ASP A 288 2.45 1.95 8.91
C ASP A 288 3.89 1.69 8.44
N GLU A 289 4.19 0.46 8.01
CA GLU A 289 5.46 0.17 7.35
C GLU A 289 5.44 0.89 5.99
N SER A 290 6.49 1.65 5.71
CA SER A 290 6.74 2.22 4.39
C SER A 290 7.19 1.12 3.44
N ASP A 291 6.45 0.94 2.36
CA ASP A 291 6.92 0.26 1.15
C ASP A 291 7.16 1.31 0.08
N ILE A 292 7.86 0.96 -0.97
CA ILE A 292 8.04 1.82 -2.14
C ILE A 292 7.14 1.24 -3.22
N ASP A 293 6.28 2.06 -3.83
CA ASP A 293 5.52 1.61 -4.98
C ASP A 293 6.36 1.54 -6.25
N ASP A 294 5.74 1.01 -7.30
CA ASP A 294 6.36 0.91 -8.62
C ASP A 294 6.77 2.29 -9.18
N ASP A 295 6.18 3.38 -8.68
CA ASP A 295 6.51 4.77 -9.02
C ASP A 295 7.64 5.38 -8.16
N GLY A 296 8.19 4.63 -7.20
CA GLY A 296 9.24 5.11 -6.30
C GLY A 296 8.73 5.98 -5.14
N MET A 297 7.42 6.08 -4.94
CA MET A 297 6.78 6.81 -3.85
C MET A 297 6.63 5.91 -2.62
N VAL A 298 6.80 6.51 -1.44
CA VAL A 298 6.63 5.79 -0.18
C VAL A 298 5.13 5.56 0.07
N ILE A 299 4.68 4.32 -0.13
CA ILE A 299 3.34 3.88 0.25
C ILE A 299 3.37 3.39 1.68
N LEU A 300 2.42 3.87 2.48
CA LEU A 300 2.21 3.39 3.84
C LEU A 300 1.23 2.22 3.82
N HIS A 301 1.69 1.05 4.28
CA HIS A 301 0.86 -0.14 4.43
C HIS A 301 0.56 -0.41 5.92
N PRO A 302 -0.69 -0.20 6.36
CA PRO A 302 -1.09 -0.55 7.71
C PRO A 302 -1.02 -2.08 7.90
N ARG A 303 -0.08 -2.56 8.72
CA ARG A 303 0.02 -3.99 9.02
C ARG A 303 -0.86 -4.37 10.20
N LYS A 304 -1.36 -5.62 10.17
CA LYS A 304 -2.11 -6.15 11.32
C LYS A 304 -1.09 -6.55 12.40
N MET A 305 -1.17 -5.92 13.56
CA MET A 305 -0.42 -6.34 14.75
C MET A 305 -1.21 -7.47 15.42
N PRO A 306 -0.71 -8.72 15.43
CA PRO A 306 -1.50 -9.86 15.92
C PRO A 306 -1.74 -9.80 17.43
N TRP A 307 -0.86 -9.13 18.16
CA TRP A 307 -0.95 -8.94 19.61
C TRP A 307 -1.91 -7.83 20.01
N HIS A 308 -2.26 -6.92 19.09
CA HIS A 308 -3.02 -5.72 19.42
C HIS A 308 -4.53 -5.96 19.19
N PRO A 309 -5.41 -5.58 20.14
CA PRO A 309 -6.87 -5.54 19.91
C PRO A 309 -7.21 -4.51 18.82
N ASP A 310 -8.38 -4.61 18.20
CA ASP A 310 -8.70 -3.74 17.05
C ASP A 310 -9.01 -2.29 17.47
N VAL A 311 -7.97 -1.47 17.66
CA VAL A 311 -8.09 -0.02 17.95
C VAL A 311 -8.20 0.83 16.70
N LYS A 312 -8.31 0.22 15.52
CA LYS A 312 -8.31 0.94 14.25
C LYS A 312 -9.46 1.91 14.15
N LEU A 313 -10.61 1.58 14.74
CA LEU A 313 -11.77 2.48 14.73
C LEU A 313 -11.46 3.78 15.48
N VAL A 314 -10.94 3.67 16.71
CA VAL A 314 -10.54 4.83 17.53
C VAL A 314 -9.49 5.67 16.80
N MET A 315 -8.41 5.04 16.32
CA MET A 315 -7.35 5.75 15.60
C MET A 315 -7.88 6.42 14.32
N LYS A 316 -8.84 5.80 13.62
CA LYS A 316 -9.47 6.38 12.43
C LYS A 316 -10.36 7.57 12.77
N VAL A 317 -11.06 7.55 13.90
CA VAL A 317 -11.85 8.70 14.38
C VAL A 317 -10.92 9.87 14.72
N VAL A 318 -9.83 9.62 15.46
CA VAL A 318 -8.83 10.65 15.78
C VAL A 318 -8.16 11.20 14.51
N ASP A 319 -7.73 10.31 13.60
CA ASP A 319 -7.13 10.72 12.32
C ASP A 319 -8.13 11.55 11.48
N LYS A 320 -9.43 11.20 11.49
CA LYS A 320 -10.47 11.99 10.79
C LYS A 320 -10.68 13.37 11.42
N GLN A 321 -10.75 13.45 12.75
CA GLN A 321 -10.91 14.72 13.46
C GLN A 321 -9.75 15.66 13.14
N SER A 322 -8.53 15.13 13.08
CA SER A 322 -7.36 15.92 12.71
C SER A 322 -7.48 16.57 11.32
N LEU A 323 -8.25 16.00 10.39
CA LEU A 323 -8.49 16.60 9.07
C LEU A 323 -9.54 17.71 9.08
N VAL A 324 -10.45 17.71 10.08
CA VAL A 324 -11.49 18.72 10.26
C VAL A 324 -10.90 19.95 10.96
N ASP A 325 -10.02 19.73 11.95
CA ASP A 325 -9.39 20.77 12.75
C ASP A 325 -8.26 21.46 11.95
N LYS A 326 -8.64 22.35 11.02
CA LYS A 326 -7.70 23.11 10.17
C LYS A 326 -6.67 23.91 10.97
N ASP A 327 -7.03 24.36 12.17
CA ASP A 327 -6.15 25.16 13.03
C ASP A 327 -5.05 24.31 13.68
N VAL A 328 -5.31 23.01 13.92
CA VAL A 328 -4.31 22.04 14.37
C VAL A 328 -3.45 21.58 13.20
N PHE A 329 -4.05 21.47 12.01
CA PHE A 329 -3.37 21.16 10.76
C PHE A 329 -2.83 22.43 10.08
N LEU A 330 -1.87 23.10 10.74
CA LEU A 330 -1.00 24.02 10.04
C LEU A 330 -0.41 23.29 8.81
N GLN A 331 -0.57 23.86 7.62
CA GLN A 331 -0.13 23.32 6.31
C GLN A 331 1.36 22.90 6.26
N LYS A 332 2.15 23.19 7.30
CA LYS A 332 3.57 22.83 7.41
C LYS A 332 3.82 21.33 7.48
N TRP A 333 2.82 20.51 7.81
CA TRP A 333 3.01 19.07 7.88
C TRP A 333 2.83 18.42 6.51
N ALA A 334 3.74 17.50 6.16
CA ALA A 334 3.64 16.71 4.93
C ALA A 334 2.23 16.11 4.80
N LYS A 335 1.62 16.28 3.63
CA LYS A 335 0.33 15.66 3.30
C LYS A 335 0.39 14.17 3.65
N PRO A 336 -0.66 13.60 4.27
CA PRO A 336 -0.68 12.17 4.58
C PRO A 336 -0.33 11.38 3.31
N GLY A 337 0.75 10.59 3.37
CA GLY A 337 1.17 9.75 2.25
C GLY A 337 0.05 8.80 1.83
N TYR A 338 0.03 8.42 0.55
CA TYR A 338 -0.97 7.50 0.03
C TYR A 338 -0.95 6.18 0.81
N ARG A 339 -2.10 5.81 1.39
CA ARG A 339 -2.28 4.54 2.12
C ARG A 339 -2.90 3.51 1.19
N SER A 340 -2.08 2.64 0.60
CA SER A 340 -2.58 1.52 -0.20
C SER A 340 -2.90 0.33 0.70
N LYS A 341 -4.03 -0.34 0.42
CA LYS A 341 -4.37 -1.60 1.06
C LYS A 341 -3.81 -2.73 0.20
N ARG A 342 -2.69 -3.33 0.59
CA ARG A 342 -2.27 -4.61 0.00
C ARG A 342 -3.35 -5.67 0.24
N LEU A 343 -3.73 -6.41 -0.80
CA LEU A 343 -4.71 -7.51 -0.75
C LEU A 343 -4.35 -8.52 0.35
N THR A 344 -3.05 -8.82 0.48
CA THR A 344 -2.49 -9.62 1.58
C THR A 344 -1.90 -8.68 2.62
N ARG A 345 -2.65 -8.37 3.68
CA ARG A 345 -2.10 -7.64 4.83
C ARG A 345 -1.06 -8.52 5.53
N GLY A 346 0.21 -8.23 5.31
CA GLY A 346 1.30 -8.83 6.09
C GLY A 346 1.10 -8.59 7.58
N LEU A 347 1.50 -9.58 8.39
CA LEU A 347 1.61 -9.39 9.84
C LEU A 347 2.76 -8.41 10.12
N SER A 348 2.54 -7.51 11.08
CA SER A 348 3.61 -6.63 11.56
C SER A 348 4.74 -7.45 12.18
N ARG A 349 6.00 -7.06 11.93
CA ARG A 349 7.18 -7.66 12.57
C ARG A 349 7.50 -7.03 13.92
N HIS A 350 6.79 -5.98 14.31
CA HIS A 350 7.02 -5.30 15.59
C HIS A 350 6.70 -6.22 16.77
N ASN A 351 7.64 -6.23 17.73
CA ASN A 351 7.44 -6.90 19.00
C ASN A 351 6.31 -6.22 19.77
N ALA A 352 5.58 -7.01 20.56
CA ALA A 352 4.59 -6.44 21.47
C ALA A 352 5.31 -5.62 22.55
N PRO A 353 4.84 -4.41 22.87
CA PRO A 353 5.42 -3.58 23.92
C PRO A 353 5.32 -4.28 25.27
N THR A 354 6.26 -3.99 26.17
CA THR A 354 6.28 -4.53 27.54
C THR A 354 5.57 -3.58 28.50
N GLY A 355 5.04 -4.08 29.62
CA GLY A 355 4.48 -3.23 30.67
C GLY A 355 3.06 -2.74 30.44
N HIS A 356 2.42 -3.06 29.29
CA HIS A 356 1.05 -2.64 29.03
C HIS A 356 0.01 -3.44 29.85
N PRO A 357 -1.17 -2.87 30.15
CA PRO A 357 -2.30 -3.58 30.72
C PRO A 357 -2.71 -4.80 29.89
N ARG A 358 -3.17 -5.86 30.57
CA ARG A 358 -3.60 -7.10 29.91
C ARG A 358 -4.67 -6.88 28.83
N ALA A 359 -5.57 -5.93 29.05
CA ALA A 359 -6.68 -5.63 28.15
C ALA A 359 -6.22 -5.04 26.79
N LEU A 360 -4.99 -4.55 26.69
CA LEU A 360 -4.40 -4.05 25.43
C LEU A 360 -3.71 -5.14 24.61
N TYR A 361 -3.82 -6.42 25.03
CA TYR A 361 -3.39 -7.55 24.23
C TYR A 361 -4.58 -8.38 23.77
N SER A 362 -4.52 -8.87 22.54
CA SER A 362 -5.46 -9.87 22.04
C SER A 362 -5.34 -11.16 22.85
N GLU A 363 -6.45 -11.61 23.43
CA GLU A 363 -6.49 -12.85 24.21
C GLU A 363 -6.10 -14.07 23.39
N GLU A 364 -6.53 -14.14 22.12
CA GLU A 364 -6.18 -15.22 21.21
C GLU A 364 -4.67 -15.31 21.00
N TRP A 365 -4.01 -14.15 20.87
CA TRP A 365 -2.57 -14.08 20.71
C TRP A 365 -1.85 -14.44 22.00
N LEU A 366 -2.29 -13.91 23.15
CA LEU A 366 -1.73 -14.27 24.45
C LEU A 366 -1.81 -15.78 24.71
N LYS A 367 -2.94 -16.42 24.39
CA LYS A 367 -3.13 -17.87 24.53
C LYS A 367 -2.12 -18.68 23.72
N LYS A 368 -1.70 -18.19 22.55
CA LYS A 368 -0.70 -18.85 21.68
C LYS A 368 0.75 -18.67 22.16
N LEU A 369 1.02 -17.72 23.07
CA LEU A 369 2.36 -17.52 23.60
C LEU A 369 2.74 -18.55 24.67
N SER A 370 4.02 -18.97 24.67
CA SER A 370 4.61 -19.75 25.76
C SER A 370 4.74 -18.93 27.04
N THR A 371 4.75 -19.60 28.19
CA THR A 371 4.88 -18.97 29.51
C THR A 371 6.10 -18.03 29.58
N LYS A 372 7.26 -18.46 29.07
CA LYS A 372 8.47 -17.63 29.02
C LYS A 372 8.28 -16.33 28.23
N LYS A 373 7.58 -16.38 27.09
CA LYS A 373 7.27 -15.19 26.28
C LYS A 373 6.28 -14.27 27.00
N ARG A 374 5.26 -14.83 27.68
CA ARG A 374 4.32 -14.05 28.48
C ARG A 374 5.00 -13.33 29.65
N CYS A 375 5.91 -13.99 30.36
CA CYS A 375 6.67 -13.36 31.45
C CYS A 375 7.51 -12.17 30.96
N LYS A 376 8.12 -12.28 29.77
CA LYS A 376 8.90 -11.19 29.16
C LYS A 376 8.08 -9.94 28.83
N LEU A 377 6.76 -10.06 28.64
CA LEU A 377 5.90 -8.91 28.38
C LEU A 377 5.71 -8.02 29.62
N MET A 378 6.02 -8.51 30.82
CA MET A 378 5.82 -7.76 32.07
C MET A 378 4.42 -7.14 32.15
N ILE A 379 3.38 -7.93 31.85
CA ILE A 379 2.00 -7.44 31.75
C ILE A 379 1.61 -6.73 33.05
N SER A 380 1.20 -5.47 32.93
CA SER A 380 0.84 -4.66 34.07
C SER A 380 -0.46 -5.15 34.70
N LYS A 381 -0.52 -5.06 36.04
CA LYS A 381 -1.73 -5.35 36.84
C LYS A 381 -2.77 -4.23 36.75
N LYS A 382 -2.42 -3.07 36.16
CA LYS A 382 -3.37 -1.97 35.99
C LYS A 382 -4.53 -2.42 35.11
N GLU A 383 -5.74 -2.17 35.55
CA GLU A 383 -6.94 -2.44 34.78
C GLU A 383 -7.16 -1.33 33.75
N PHE A 384 -7.49 -1.74 32.53
CA PHE A 384 -7.88 -0.82 31.46
C PHE A 384 -9.28 -1.22 30.98
N HIS A 385 -10.25 -0.36 31.26
CA HIS A 385 -11.65 -0.58 30.94
C HIS A 385 -11.91 -0.10 29.51
N TRP A 386 -12.32 -1.02 28.63
CA TRP A 386 -12.72 -0.69 27.26
C TRP A 386 -14.07 0.01 27.27
N MET A 387 -14.15 1.17 26.61
CA MET A 387 -15.43 1.80 26.33
C MET A 387 -16.13 1.02 25.21
N LYS A 388 -17.41 0.72 25.40
CA LYS A 388 -18.26 0.18 24.33
C LYS A 388 -18.60 1.33 23.40
N LEU A 389 -18.02 1.30 22.20
CA LEU A 389 -18.43 2.20 21.13
C LEU A 389 -19.59 1.50 20.42
N ASP A 390 -20.78 2.08 20.51
CA ASP A 390 -21.93 1.63 19.74
C ASP A 390 -21.60 1.92 18.26
N ASN A 391 -21.49 0.85 17.46
CA ASN A 391 -21.08 0.92 16.05
C ASN A 391 -22.18 1.44 15.14
#